data_AF-A0A5C7LMP4-F1
#
_entry.id   AF-A0A5C7LMP4-F1
#
_cell.length_a   1.000
_cell.length_b   1.000
_cell.length_c   1.000
_cell.angle_alpha   90.00
_cell.angle_beta   90.00
_cell.angle_gamma   90.00
#
_symmetry.space_group_name_H-M   'P 1'
#
loop_
_entity.id
_entity.type
_entity.pdbx_description
1 polymer ?
#
loop_
_entity_poly.entity_id
_entity_poly.type
_entity_poly.pdbx_seq_one_letter_code
_entity_poly.pdbx_strand_id
1 'polypeptide(L)'
;MTVPEPGAALAWSVWILSAIPTACGPLELRPAEFYLLTPDEYEWIRRGWLWRERRAEEMRATWVSHLVNGMGRTKNPVRPERLLGRMIGPKYDEELDDADRRRTAGTRGGGDRRR
;
A
#
# COMPACT_ATOMS: atom_id res chain seq x y z
N MET A 1 -41.01 20.30 -14.88
CA MET A 1 -40.19 19.08 -14.74
C MET A 1 -39.60 18.78 -16.10
N THR A 2 -38.34 19.16 -16.31
CA THR A 2 -37.61 18.91 -17.56
C THR A 2 -37.18 17.45 -17.57
N VAL A 3 -37.62 16.68 -18.56
CA VAL A 3 -37.19 15.29 -18.73
C VAL A 3 -35.72 15.32 -19.15
N PRO A 4 -34.82 14.60 -18.45
CA PRO A 4 -33.43 14.57 -18.83
C PRO A 4 -33.27 13.93 -20.21
N GLU A 5 -32.41 14.50 -21.04
CA GLU A 5 -32.02 13.95 -22.35
C GLU A 5 -31.65 12.45 -22.21
N PRO A 6 -32.06 11.57 -23.14
CA PRO A 6 -31.89 10.13 -23.01
C PRO A 6 -30.43 9.70 -22.80
N GLY A 7 -29.46 10.46 -23.31
CA GLY A 7 -28.03 10.22 -23.08
C GLY A 7 -27.58 10.44 -21.63
N ALA A 8 -28.19 11.38 -20.90
CA ALA A 8 -27.86 11.65 -19.50
C ALA A 8 -28.35 10.54 -18.57
N ALA A 9 -29.52 9.97 -18.83
CA ALA A 9 -30.07 8.85 -18.07
C ALA A 9 -29.22 7.57 -18.21
N LEU A 10 -28.69 7.32 -19.42
CA LEU A 10 -27.77 6.22 -19.69
C LEU A 10 -26.44 6.39 -18.95
N ALA A 11 -25.85 7.60 -19.01
CA ALA A 11 -24.60 7.90 -18.30
C ALA A 11 -24.74 7.72 -16.78
N TRP A 12 -25.85 8.17 -16.20
CA TRP A 12 -26.16 8.00 -14.78
C TRP A 12 -26.27 6.53 -14.37
N SER A 13 -26.96 5.72 -15.17
CA SER A 13 -27.16 4.30 -14.89
C SER A 13 -25.84 3.52 -14.95
N VAL A 14 -24.98 3.82 -15.93
CA VAL A 14 -23.65 3.21 -16.05
C VAL A 14 -22.79 3.58 -14.84
N TRP A 15 -22.82 4.84 -14.41
CA TRP A 15 -22.10 5.27 -13.22
C TRP A 15 -22.55 4.52 -11.97
N ILE A 16 -23.86 4.45 -11.70
CA ILE A 16 -24.42 3.70 -10.56
C ILE A 16 -23.94 2.25 -10.56
N LEU A 17 -24.07 1.56 -11.69
CA LEU A 17 -23.69 0.15 -11.81
C LEU A 17 -22.19 -0.07 -11.56
N SER A 18 -21.36 0.90 -11.93
CA SER A 18 -19.92 0.85 -11.65
C SER A 18 -19.57 1.15 -10.19
N ALA A 19 -20.32 2.03 -9.52
CA ALA A 19 -20.02 2.54 -8.19
C ALA A 19 -20.60 1.66 -7.05
N ILE A 20 -21.75 1.04 -7.27
CA ILE A 20 -22.45 0.19 -6.28
C ILE A 20 -21.55 -0.89 -5.65
N PRO A 21 -20.75 -1.67 -6.40
CA PRO A 21 -19.93 -2.72 -5.81
C PRO A 21 -18.91 -2.18 -4.79
N THR A 22 -18.34 -1.00 -5.06
CA THR A 22 -17.42 -0.34 -4.13
C THR A 22 -18.16 0.34 -2.98
N ALA A 23 -19.32 0.94 -3.25
CA ALA A 23 -20.14 1.63 -2.25
C ALA A 23 -20.69 0.67 -1.19
N CYS A 24 -21.35 -0.41 -1.63
CA CYS A 24 -22.02 -1.36 -0.73
C CYS A 24 -21.09 -2.47 -0.24
N GLY A 25 -19.89 -2.61 -0.81
CA GLY A 25 -18.88 -3.54 -0.36
C GLY A 25 -17.87 -2.84 0.55
N PRO A 26 -16.68 -2.44 0.06
CA PRO A 26 -15.62 -1.84 0.86
C PRO A 26 -15.98 -0.60 1.69
N LEU A 27 -16.92 0.22 1.21
CA LEU A 27 -17.37 1.41 1.94
C LEU A 27 -18.52 1.14 2.91
N GLU A 28 -19.11 -0.06 2.86
CA GLU A 28 -20.21 -0.53 3.71
C GLU A 28 -21.43 0.42 3.74
N LEU A 29 -21.63 1.22 2.69
CA LEU A 29 -22.79 2.08 2.56
C LEU A 29 -24.03 1.22 2.29
N ARG A 30 -25.13 1.48 3.00
CA ARG A 30 -26.41 0.89 2.63
C ARG A 30 -26.80 1.42 1.25
N PRO A 31 -27.52 0.63 0.42
CA PRO A 31 -27.97 1.12 -0.89
C PRO A 31 -28.72 2.45 -0.81
N ALA A 32 -29.58 2.62 0.21
CA ALA A 32 -30.29 3.86 0.46
C ALA A 32 -29.37 5.05 0.76
N GLU A 33 -28.26 4.83 1.46
CA GLU A 33 -27.27 5.88 1.74
C GLU A 33 -26.50 6.26 0.48
N PHE A 34 -26.14 5.25 -0.34
CA PHE A 34 -25.46 5.49 -1.62
C PHE A 34 -26.31 6.33 -2.59
N TYR A 35 -27.60 6.04 -2.71
CA TYR A 35 -28.49 6.80 -3.61
C TYR A 35 -28.76 8.25 -3.16
N LEU A 36 -28.43 8.59 -1.91
CA LEU A 36 -28.51 9.97 -1.43
C LEU A 36 -27.25 10.78 -1.74
N LEU A 37 -26.15 10.13 -2.12
CA LEU A 37 -24.89 10.78 -2.43
C LEU A 37 -24.89 11.33 -3.86
N THR A 38 -24.33 12.52 -4.02
CA THR A 38 -23.87 12.98 -5.32
C THR A 38 -22.61 12.22 -5.75
N PRO A 39 -22.29 12.15 -7.05
CA PRO A 39 -21.05 11.54 -7.53
C PRO A 39 -19.78 12.11 -6.90
N ASP A 40 -19.75 13.41 -6.65
CA ASP A 40 -18.60 14.09 -6.06
C ASP A 40 -18.42 13.69 -4.58
N GLU A 41 -19.51 13.65 -3.80
CA GLU A 41 -19.47 13.19 -2.41
C GLU A 41 -19.03 11.73 -2.31
N TYR A 42 -19.55 10.87 -3.18
CA TYR A 42 -19.12 9.48 -3.28
C TYR A 42 -17.62 9.38 -3.58
N GLU A 43 -17.11 10.16 -4.54
CA GLU A 43 -15.70 10.16 -4.91
C GLU A 43 -14.80 10.62 -3.75
N TRP A 44 -15.23 11.62 -2.98
CA TRP A 44 -14.53 12.05 -1.76
C TRP A 44 -14.41 10.92 -0.74
N ILE A 45 -15.50 10.22 -0.46
CA ILE A 45 -15.52 9.08 0.47
C ILE A 45 -14.60 7.95 -0.05
N ARG A 46 -14.73 7.60 -1.33
CA ARG A 46 -13.93 6.56 -1.99
C ARG A 46 -12.44 6.86 -1.91
N ARG A 47 -12.02 8.11 -2.13
CA ARG A 47 -10.62 8.55 -1.98
C ARG A 47 -10.12 8.41 -0.55
N GLY A 48 -10.94 8.80 0.43
CA GLY A 48 -10.60 8.65 1.84
C GLY A 48 -10.39 7.20 2.25
N TRP A 49 -11.21 6.28 1.74
CA TRP A 49 -11.02 4.84 1.94
C TRP A 49 -9.74 4.32 1.26
N LEU A 50 -9.50 4.65 -0.01
CA LEU A 50 -8.28 4.25 -0.71
C LEU A 50 -7.01 4.74 0.00
N TRP A 51 -7.04 5.95 0.56
CA TRP A 51 -5.94 6.49 1.34
C TRP A 51 -5.70 5.66 2.61
N ARG A 52 -6.78 5.28 3.34
CA ARG A 52 -6.68 4.43 4.53
C ARG A 52 -6.12 3.04 4.19
N GLU A 53 -6.62 2.41 3.13
CA GLU A 53 -6.12 1.10 2.68
C GLU A 53 -4.63 1.14 2.36
N ARG A 54 -4.19 2.16 1.61
CA ARG A 54 -2.77 2.34 1.29
C ARG A 54 -1.91 2.50 2.54
N ARG A 55 -2.37 3.26 3.53
CA ARG A 55 -1.66 3.44 4.80
C ARG A 55 -1.58 2.14 5.61
N ALA A 56 -2.67 1.38 5.65
CA ALA A 56 -2.70 0.08 6.32
C ALA A 56 -1.75 -0.92 5.65
N GLU A 57 -1.68 -0.92 4.31
CA GLU A 57 -0.73 -1.73 3.55
C GLU A 57 0.73 -1.35 3.86
N GLU A 58 1.06 -0.05 3.89
CA GLU A 58 2.40 0.45 4.24
C GLU A 58 2.81 0.06 5.66
N MET A 59 1.89 0.17 6.63
CA MET A 59 2.13 -0.27 8.01
C MET A 59 2.37 -1.78 8.09
N ARG A 60 1.55 -2.59 7.39
CA ARG A 60 1.74 -4.05 7.34
C ARG A 60 3.08 -4.43 6.74
N ALA A 61 3.45 -3.83 5.61
CA ALA A 61 4.75 -4.04 4.99
C ALA A 61 5.89 -3.67 5.95
N THR A 62 5.76 -2.56 6.67
CA THR A 62 6.74 -2.14 7.67
C THR A 62 6.88 -3.17 8.78
N TRP A 63 5.77 -3.59 9.38
CA TRP A 63 5.78 -4.55 10.47
C TRP A 63 6.34 -5.92 10.05
N VAL A 64 5.91 -6.43 8.88
CA VAL A 64 6.42 -7.69 8.32
C VAL A 64 7.92 -7.61 8.05
N SER A 65 8.41 -6.49 7.52
CA SER A 65 9.85 -6.31 7.27
C SER A 65 10.67 -6.39 8.57
N HIS A 66 10.19 -5.76 9.65
CA HIS A 66 10.83 -5.83 10.95
C HIS A 66 10.82 -7.24 11.53
N LEU A 67 9.69 -7.95 11.42
CA LEU A 67 9.57 -9.32 11.91
C LEU A 67 10.54 -10.25 11.18
N VAL A 68 10.58 -10.19 9.85
CA VAL A 68 11.45 -11.03 9.02
C VAL A 68 12.92 -10.78 9.33
N ASN A 69 13.32 -9.51 9.43
CA ASN A 69 14.71 -9.15 9.74
C ASN A 69 15.09 -9.51 11.18
N GLY A 70 14.17 -9.35 12.13
CA GLY A 70 14.39 -9.69 13.53
C GLY A 70 14.56 -11.18 13.80
N MET A 71 14.02 -12.05 12.93
CA MET A 71 14.19 -13.50 13.04
C MET A 71 15.60 -13.99 12.68
N GLY A 72 16.48 -13.13 12.13
CA GLY A 72 17.88 -13.46 11.85
C GLY A 72 18.11 -14.56 10.81
N ARG A 73 17.07 -14.96 10.07
CA ARG A 73 17.13 -16.04 9.06
C ARG A 73 17.42 -15.55 7.64
N THR A 74 17.40 -14.24 7.42
CA THR A 74 17.61 -13.62 6.11
C THR A 74 19.03 -13.07 6.01
N LYS A 75 19.76 -13.46 4.97
CA LYS A 75 21.08 -12.90 4.64
C LYS A 75 20.99 -11.44 4.20
N ASN A 76 19.85 -11.05 3.61
CA ASN A 76 19.63 -9.71 3.09
C ASN A 76 18.41 -9.11 3.80
N PRO A 77 18.49 -7.87 4.32
CA PRO A 77 17.37 -7.24 5.01
C PRO A 77 16.21 -6.98 4.05
N VAL A 78 15.02 -7.45 4.42
CA VAL A 78 13.77 -7.17 3.71
C VAL A 78 13.32 -5.75 4.04
N ARG A 79 13.01 -4.96 3.02
CA ARG A 79 12.48 -3.59 3.16
C ARG A 79 10.96 -3.54 2.89
N PRO A 80 10.23 -2.61 3.52
CA PRO A 80 8.80 -2.43 3.27
C PRO A 80 8.49 -2.17 1.79
N GLU A 81 9.33 -1.41 1.08
CA GLU A 81 9.14 -1.06 -0.33
C GLU A 81 9.16 -2.29 -1.24
N ARG A 82 9.98 -3.29 -0.90
CA ARG A 82 10.06 -4.57 -1.61
C ARG A 82 8.78 -5.39 -1.44
N LEU A 83 8.18 -5.34 -0.25
CA LEU A 83 6.90 -6.01 0.03
C LEU A 83 5.73 -5.32 -0.67
N LEU A 84 5.81 -4.01 -0.87
CA LEU A 84 4.81 -3.22 -1.59
C LEU A 84 4.98 -3.28 -3.13
N GLY A 85 5.92 -4.08 -3.64
CA GLY A 85 6.21 -4.16 -5.08
C GLY A 85 6.77 -2.86 -5.68
N ARG A 86 7.16 -1.90 -4.83
CA ARG A 86 7.77 -0.63 -5.23
C ARG A 86 9.27 -0.88 -5.38
N MET A 87 9.66 -1.59 -6.44
CA MET A 87 11.08 -1.90 -6.68
C MET A 87 11.90 -0.61 -6.82
N ILE A 88 12.84 -0.43 -5.89
CA ILE A 88 14.00 0.43 -6.09
C ILE A 88 15.03 -0.49 -6.79
N GLY A 89 15.48 -0.12 -7.99
CA GLY A 89 16.23 -1.03 -8.88
C GLY A 89 17.50 -1.67 -8.28
N PRO A 90 18.09 -2.65 -8.99
CA PRO A 90 19.11 -3.58 -8.48
C PRO A 90 20.37 -2.91 -7.90
N LYS A 91 20.66 -1.68 -8.32
CA LYS A 91 21.82 -0.91 -7.89
C LYS A 91 21.83 -0.59 -6.39
N TYR A 92 20.65 -0.46 -5.78
CA TYR A 92 20.54 -0.18 -4.34
C TYR A 92 20.67 -1.45 -3.48
N ASP A 93 20.27 -2.61 -4.00
CA ASP A 93 20.44 -3.88 -3.29
C ASP A 93 21.94 -4.26 -3.17
N GLU A 94 22.76 -3.97 -4.20
CA GLU A 94 24.21 -4.21 -4.18
C GLU A 94 24.98 -3.29 -3.22
N GLU A 95 24.68 -1.99 -3.19
CA GLU A 95 25.35 -1.03 -2.29
C GLU A 95 25.11 -1.35 -0.81
N LEU A 96 23.93 -1.89 -0.48
CA LEU A 96 23.59 -2.30 0.88
C LEU A 96 24.17 -3.66 1.26
N ASP A 97 24.20 -4.62 0.34
CA ASP A 97 24.94 -5.88 0.52
C ASP A 97 26.43 -5.59 0.82
N ASP A 98 27.02 -4.62 0.13
CA ASP A 98 28.40 -4.20 0.38
C ASP A 98 28.57 -3.43 1.70
N ALA A 99 27.61 -2.58 2.07
CA ALA A 99 27.63 -1.88 3.36
C ALA A 99 27.51 -2.84 4.55
N ASP A 100 26.70 -3.89 4.43
CA ASP A 100 26.51 -4.90 5.47
C ASP A 100 27.68 -5.90 5.55
N ARG A 101 28.28 -6.28 4.40
CA ARG A 101 29.56 -7.01 4.35
C ARG A 101 30.67 -6.23 5.06
N ARG A 102 30.77 -4.91 4.84
CA ARG A 102 31.76 -4.05 5.53
C ARG A 102 31.51 -3.97 7.03
N ARG A 103 30.24 -3.94 7.45
CA ARG A 103 29.86 -3.86 8.87
C ARG A 103 30.12 -5.17 9.62
N THR A 104 29.90 -6.32 8.98
CA THR A 104 30.17 -7.66 9.55
C THR A 104 31.64 -8.07 9.48
N ALA A 105 32.41 -7.57 8.50
CA ALA A 105 33.86 -7.76 8.42
C ALA A 105 34.65 -6.99 9.51
N GLY A 106 34.13 -5.85 9.98
CA GLY A 106 34.77 -5.03 11.02
C GLY A 106 34.75 -5.65 12.43
N THR A 107 33.82 -6.56 12.72
CA THR A 107 33.61 -7.09 14.09
C THR A 107 34.49 -8.31 14.43
N ARG A 108 35.20 -8.90 13.45
CA ARG A 108 36.04 -10.11 13.67
C ARG A 108 37.55 -9.86 13.76
N GLY A 109 38.00 -8.59 13.76
CA GLY A 109 39.42 -8.23 13.66
C GLY A 109 40.06 -7.56 14.89
N GLY A 110 39.49 -7.72 16.09
CA GLY A 110 39.97 -7.02 17.28
C GLY A 110 40.10 -7.91 18.51
N GLY A 111 41.11 -8.77 18.55
CA GLY A 111 41.33 -9.62 19.72
C GLY A 111 42.49 -10.61 19.66
N ASP A 112 43.58 -10.30 18.95
CA ASP A 112 44.87 -10.90 19.28
C ASP A 112 45.94 -9.80 19.30
N ARG A 113 46.36 -9.47 20.53
CA ARG A 113 47.67 -8.98 20.91
C ARG A 113 47.62 -8.53 22.37
N ARG A 114 48.06 -9.41 23.28
CA ARG A 114 49.00 -9.08 24.36
C ARG A 114 49.29 -10.31 25.22
N ARG A 115 50.54 -10.78 25.05
CA ARG A 115 51.48 -11.37 26.02
C ARG A 115 51.08 -12.64 26.75
#